data_AF-A0A950UCA4-F1
#
_entry.id   AF-A0A950UCA4-F1
#
_cell.length_a   1.000
_cell.length_b   1.000
_cell.length_c   1.000
_cell.angle_alpha   90.00
_cell.angle_beta   90.00
_cell.angle_gamma   90.00
#
_symmetry.space_group_name_H-M   'P 1'
#
loop_
_entity.id
_entity.type
_entity.pdbx_description
1 polymer ?
#
loop_
_entity_poly.entity_id
_entity_poly.type
_entity_poly.pdbx_seq_one_letter_code
_entity_poly.pdbx_strand_id
1 'polypeptide(L)'
;MGAQGIVVQPGEGLRSSNTPGREFALKLQCADTGDSMMVFEETVPPGTKSTLHLHHDSDELAYVLEGEITFLIGDQVTVGGPGTCAFMPRNVRHAWK
;
A
#
# COMPACT_ATOMS: atom_id res chain seq x y z
N MET A 1 15.00 -14.48 -21.88
CA MET A 1 15.27 -14.87 -20.47
C MET A 1 13.93 -15.22 -19.85
N GLY A 2 13.81 -16.39 -19.21
CA GLY A 2 12.57 -16.77 -18.53
C GLY A 2 12.34 -15.87 -17.31
N ALA A 3 11.09 -15.49 -17.07
CA ALA A 3 10.74 -14.79 -15.84
C ALA A 3 11.05 -15.70 -14.63
N GLN A 4 11.77 -15.16 -13.65
CA GLN A 4 12.01 -15.84 -12.37
C GLN A 4 11.05 -15.27 -11.33
N GLY A 5 10.50 -16.14 -10.47
CA GLY A 5 9.70 -15.71 -9.33
C GLY A 5 10.57 -15.05 -8.25
N ILE A 6 9.96 -14.19 -7.45
CA ILE A 6 10.63 -13.43 -6.39
C ILE A 6 9.95 -13.74 -5.06
N VAL A 7 10.75 -14.01 -4.04
CA VAL A 7 10.30 -14.16 -2.65
C VAL A 7 11.05 -13.15 -1.80
N VAL A 8 10.29 -12.33 -1.05
CA VAL A 8 10.85 -11.35 -0.12
C VAL A 8 10.33 -11.67 1.27
N GLN A 9 11.24 -11.98 2.19
CA GLN A 9 10.89 -12.44 3.54
C GLN A 9 10.35 -11.30 4.41
N PRO A 10 9.72 -11.62 5.56
CA PRO A 10 9.50 -10.66 6.63
C PRO A 10 10.83 -9.97 6.99
N GLY A 11 10.80 -8.65 7.24
CA GLY A 11 12.04 -7.91 7.51
C GLY A 11 12.83 -7.49 6.25
N GLU A 12 12.64 -8.14 5.11
CA GLU A 12 13.32 -7.76 3.85
C GLU A 12 12.54 -6.71 3.05
N GLY A 13 13.16 -6.22 1.96
CA GLY A 13 12.67 -5.15 1.09
C GLY A 13 13.56 -3.91 1.15
N LEU A 14 13.42 -3.02 0.16
CA LEU A 14 14.08 -1.71 0.19
C LEU A 14 13.39 -0.84 1.24
N ARG A 15 14.11 -0.54 2.32
CA ARG A 15 13.55 0.18 3.48
C ARG A 15 13.86 1.67 3.44
N SER A 16 12.89 2.47 3.87
CA SER A 16 13.06 3.89 4.14
C SER A 16 12.31 4.28 5.42
N SER A 17 12.94 5.12 6.24
CA SER A 17 12.34 5.67 7.47
C SER A 17 12.70 7.15 7.60
N ASN A 18 12.16 7.97 6.70
CA ASN A 18 12.44 9.41 6.68
C ASN A 18 11.65 10.18 7.75
N THR A 19 10.78 9.52 8.53
CA THR A 19 9.92 10.15 9.54
C THR A 19 9.84 9.25 10.78
N PRO A 20 9.99 9.79 12.01
CA PRO A 20 9.90 9.01 13.23
C PRO A 20 8.58 8.22 13.33
N GLY A 21 8.68 6.92 13.59
CA GLY A 21 7.52 6.02 13.72
C GLY A 21 6.87 5.60 12.39
N ARG A 22 7.38 6.08 11.25
CA ARG A 22 6.98 5.58 9.93
C ARG A 22 8.04 4.61 9.42
N GLU A 23 7.60 3.41 9.07
CA GLU A 23 8.42 2.39 8.41
C GLU A 23 7.80 2.06 7.05
N PHE A 24 8.63 2.07 6.02
CA PHE A 24 8.23 1.68 4.67
C PHE A 24 9.20 0.64 4.15
N ALA A 25 8.69 -0.47 3.63
CA ALA A 25 9.47 -1.53 3.01
C ALA A 25 8.90 -1.89 1.64
N LEU A 26 9.61 -1.52 0.57
CA LEU A 26 9.26 -1.92 -0.79
C LEU A 26 9.65 -3.39 -1.00
N LYS A 27 8.63 -4.26 -1.08
CA LYS A 27 8.76 -5.70 -1.25
C LYS A 27 8.99 -6.09 -2.71
N LEU A 28 8.22 -5.51 -3.63
CA LEU A 28 8.36 -5.73 -5.07
C LEU A 28 8.35 -4.40 -5.80
N GLN A 29 9.33 -4.16 -6.67
CA GLN A 29 9.36 -3.00 -7.56
C GLN A 29 8.68 -3.32 -8.90
N CYS A 30 8.16 -2.31 -9.61
CA CYS A 30 7.61 -2.51 -10.96
C CYS A 30 8.63 -3.17 -11.90
N ALA A 31 9.90 -2.76 -11.84
CA ALA A 31 10.97 -3.31 -12.67
C ALA A 31 11.18 -4.83 -12.43
N ASP A 32 10.95 -5.29 -11.20
CA ASP A 32 11.08 -6.70 -10.81
C ASP A 32 9.91 -7.56 -11.32
N THR A 33 8.75 -6.94 -11.54
CA THR A 33 7.50 -7.62 -11.92
C THR A 33 7.11 -7.40 -13.38
N GLY A 34 7.96 -6.74 -14.17
CA GLY A 34 7.64 -6.35 -15.55
C GLY A 34 6.44 -5.40 -15.61
N ASP A 35 6.41 -4.43 -14.70
CA ASP A 35 5.36 -3.41 -14.54
C ASP A 35 3.97 -3.96 -14.18
N SER A 36 3.88 -5.22 -13.76
CA SER A 36 2.62 -5.86 -13.38
C SER A 36 2.09 -5.37 -12.04
N MET A 37 2.97 -5.26 -11.03
CA MET A 37 2.60 -4.79 -9.69
C MET A 37 3.78 -4.21 -8.92
N MET A 38 3.46 -3.33 -7.98
CA MET A 38 4.35 -2.90 -6.91
C MET A 38 3.73 -3.34 -5.57
N VAL A 39 4.56 -3.83 -4.66
CA VAL A 39 4.10 -4.22 -3.32
C VAL A 39 5.00 -3.57 -2.29
N PHE A 40 4.41 -2.91 -1.31
CA PHE A 40 5.11 -2.37 -0.16
C PHE A 40 4.33 -2.68 1.12
N GLU A 41 5.06 -2.71 2.22
CA GLU A 41 4.53 -2.77 3.57
C GLU A 41 4.82 -1.44 4.25
N GLU A 42 3.81 -0.86 4.90
CA GLU A 42 3.94 0.43 5.56
C GLU A 42 3.31 0.40 6.95
N THR A 43 4.07 0.91 7.92
CA THR A 43 3.61 1.20 9.28
C THR A 43 3.71 2.69 9.49
N VAL A 44 2.64 3.31 10.00
CA VAL A 44 2.60 4.75 10.28
C VAL A 44 2.10 5.05 11.69
N PRO A 45 2.48 6.19 12.29
CA PRO A 45 1.90 6.64 13.55
C PRO A 45 0.39 6.90 13.42
N PRO A 46 -0.41 6.67 14.49
CA PRO A 46 -1.81 7.05 14.51
C PRO A 46 -2.03 8.53 14.18
N GLY A 47 -3.03 8.81 13.33
CA GLY A 47 -3.34 10.17 12.89
C GLY A 47 -2.57 10.63 11.65
N THR A 48 -1.67 9.80 11.12
CA THR A 48 -1.09 9.97 9.78
C THR A 48 -2.20 9.94 8.73
N LYS A 49 -2.05 10.71 7.66
CA LYS A 49 -3.05 10.78 6.58
C LYS A 49 -2.35 10.72 5.24
N SER A 50 -2.91 9.96 4.30
CA SER A 50 -2.53 10.08 2.90
C SER A 50 -3.08 11.39 2.32
N THR A 51 -2.51 11.81 1.19
CA THR A 51 -3.17 12.81 0.35
C THR A 51 -4.37 12.18 -0.34
N LEU A 52 -5.38 12.99 -0.65
CA LEU A 52 -6.50 12.57 -1.49
C LEU A 52 -6.10 12.67 -2.95
N HIS A 53 -6.00 11.53 -3.61
CA HIS A 53 -5.45 11.41 -4.96
C HIS A 53 -6.17 10.32 -5.75
N LEU A 54 -5.77 10.11 -7.00
CA LEU A 54 -6.19 8.99 -7.83
C LEU A 54 -5.01 8.56 -8.70
N HIS A 55 -5.06 7.32 -9.17
CA HIS A 55 -4.09 6.78 -10.12
C HIS A 55 -4.77 6.66 -11.49
N HIS A 56 -4.04 6.91 -12.57
CA HIS A 56 -4.58 6.78 -13.93
C HIS A 56 -4.25 5.43 -14.57
N ASP A 57 -3.14 4.83 -14.16
CA ASP A 57 -2.48 3.68 -14.75
C ASP A 57 -2.49 2.44 -13.84
N SER A 58 -2.63 2.63 -12.52
CA SER A 58 -2.68 1.56 -11.52
C SER A 58 -3.99 1.50 -10.74
N ASP A 59 -4.37 0.29 -10.35
CA ASP A 59 -5.28 0.07 -9.24
C ASP A 59 -4.44 -0.08 -7.95
N GLU A 60 -5.00 0.25 -6.79
CA GLU A 60 -4.34 0.08 -5.49
C GLU A 60 -5.13 -0.89 -4.61
N LEU A 61 -4.41 -1.73 -3.85
CA LEU A 61 -4.98 -2.61 -2.86
C LEU A 61 -4.24 -2.41 -1.54
N ALA A 62 -5.01 -2.20 -0.47
CA ALA A 62 -4.49 -2.17 0.88
C ALA A 62 -5.05 -3.37 1.66
N TYR A 63 -4.15 -4.07 2.37
CA TYR A 63 -4.53 -5.13 3.29
C TYR A 63 -4.04 -4.76 4.69
N VAL A 64 -4.97 -4.64 5.63
CA VAL A 64 -4.64 -4.21 6.99
C VAL A 64 -4.04 -5.39 7.75
N LEU A 65 -2.77 -5.27 8.14
CA LEU A 65 -2.07 -6.28 8.94
C LEU A 65 -2.30 -6.07 10.43
N GLU A 66 -2.19 -4.82 10.90
CA GLU A 66 -2.35 -4.43 12.30
C GLU A 66 -2.99 -3.04 12.41
N GLY A 67 -3.59 -2.73 13.57
CA GLY A 67 -4.20 -1.43 13.83
C GLY A 67 -5.57 -1.24 13.17
N GLU A 68 -5.94 0.01 12.94
CA GLU A 68 -7.20 0.40 12.30
C GLU A 68 -6.91 1.50 11.27
N ILE A 69 -7.48 1.38 10.08
CA ILE A 69 -7.38 2.35 9.00
C ILE A 69 -8.79 2.80 8.59
N THR A 70 -8.97 4.10 8.42
CA THR A 70 -10.17 4.63 7.76
C THR A 70 -9.86 4.89 6.29
N PHE A 71 -10.59 4.21 5.40
CA PHE A 71 -10.50 4.38 3.96
C PHE A 71 -11.59 5.32 3.46
N LEU A 72 -11.21 6.26 2.58
CA LEU A 72 -12.12 7.00 1.72
C LEU A 72 -11.90 6.51 0.29
N ILE A 73 -12.93 5.96 -0.35
CA ILE A 73 -12.88 5.46 -1.73
C ILE A 73 -14.10 5.99 -2.48
N GLY A 74 -13.86 6.87 -3.46
CA GLY A 74 -14.90 7.71 -4.03
C GLY A 74 -15.54 8.58 -2.94
N ASP A 75 -16.82 8.34 -2.68
CA ASP A 75 -17.60 9.03 -1.64
C ASP A 75 -17.85 8.17 -0.39
N GLN A 76 -17.34 6.93 -0.37
CA GLN A 76 -17.59 6.00 0.73
C GLN A 76 -16.45 6.03 1.75
N VAL A 77 -16.83 6.11 3.03
CA VAL A 77 -15.90 6.03 4.16
C VAL A 77 -16.14 4.73 4.91
N THR A 78 -15.09 3.92 5.06
CA THR A 78 -15.15 2.63 5.77
C THR A 78 -13.96 2.52 6.72
N VAL A 79 -14.20 1.99 7.91
CA VAL A 79 -13.16 1.70 8.91
C VAL A 79 -12.85 0.20 8.85
N GLY A 80 -11.56 -0.15 8.81
CA GLY A 80 -11.10 -1.53 8.70
C GLY A 80 -9.96 -1.83 9.68
N GLY A 81 -10.12 -2.91 10.44
CA GLY A 81 -9.06 -3.50 11.26
C GLY A 81 -8.33 -4.65 10.55
N PRO A 82 -7.53 -5.46 11.28
CA PRO A 82 -6.74 -6.55 10.71
C PRO A 82 -7.58 -7.53 9.88
N GLY A 83 -7.09 -7.90 8.70
CA GLY A 83 -7.80 -8.76 7.76
C GLY A 83 -8.74 -8.02 6.80
N THR A 84 -8.87 -6.69 6.94
CA THR A 84 -9.60 -5.88 5.95
C THR A 84 -8.81 -5.79 4.65
N CYS A 85 -9.48 -6.07 3.55
CA CYS A 85 -8.97 -5.85 2.19
C CYS A 85 -9.75 -4.70 1.55
N ALA A 86 -9.05 -3.62 1.20
CA ALA A 86 -9.61 -2.45 0.53
C ALA A 86 -9.04 -2.36 -0.89
N PHE A 87 -9.93 -2.27 -1.88
CA PHE A 87 -9.56 -2.11 -3.29
C PHE A 87 -9.94 -0.71 -3.77
N MET A 88 -8.97 0.01 -4.32
CA MET A 88 -9.08 1.36 -4.84
C MET A 88 -8.83 1.32 -6.35
N PRO A 89 -9.89 1.26 -7.17
CA PRO A 89 -9.73 1.16 -8.61
C PRO A 89 -9.15 2.45 -9.20
N ARG A 90 -8.41 2.30 -10.30
CA ARG A 90 -7.91 3.41 -11.13
C ARG A 90 -9.04 4.38 -11.50
N ASN A 91 -8.69 5.64 -11.61
CA ASN A 91 -9.61 6.76 -11.87
C ASN A 91 -10.68 7.00 -10.78
N VAL A 92 -10.60 6.33 -9.62
CA VAL A 92 -11.41 6.64 -8.45
C VAL A 92 -10.54 7.30 -7.38
N ARG A 93 -10.99 8.46 -6.89
CA ARG A 93 -10.26 9.19 -5.85
C ARG A 93 -10.29 8.41 -4.54
N HIS A 94 -9.17 8.35 -3.86
CA HIS A 94 -9.05 7.64 -2.59
C HIS A 94 -8.04 8.32 -1.65
N ALA A 95 -8.23 8.07 -0.36
CA ALA A 95 -7.32 8.44 0.72
C ALA A 95 -7.49 7.47 1.89
N TRP A 96 -6.52 7.46 2.80
CA TRP A 96 -6.60 6.73 4.06
C TRP A 96 -6.03 7.55 5.22
N LYS A 97 -6.41 7.19 6.44
CA LYS A 97 -5.88 7.74 7.69
C LYS A 97 -5.92 6.71 8.83
#